data_AF-A0A1B9P6C0-F1
#
_entry.id   AF-A0A1B9P6C0-F1
#
_cell.length_a   1.000
_cell.length_b   1.000
_cell.length_c   1.000
_cell.angle_alpha   90.00
_cell.angle_beta   90.00
_cell.angle_gamma   90.00
#
_symmetry.space_group_name_H-M   'P 1'
#
loop_
_entity.id
_entity.type
_entity.pdbx_description
1 polymer ?
#
loop_
_entity_poly.entity_id
_entity_poly.type
_entity_poly.pdbx_seq_one_letter_code
_entity_poly.pdbx_strand_id
1 'polypeptide(L)'
;MSTTNIYEIAFAVIGSIGGAGVIIFGLSSFLGKVWAQRLMQMEIAKHAEQLEELKSKFKKNETEHLVRFTGLHEKQADIIAKLYYKLYEVNLCRDTLTLQLQCREIKESYEREYKTYEPWEYIYGVHTLTDEEREMVDALKVAVNDMNSFYGRHKLYLSSECCELMNRVTQLSFFISSNYSNVALKDEKGEYRVNPKVPETWNASIEAIHTMLPLLDSEFKNIIGVDKVT
;
A
#
# COMPACT_ATOMS: atom_id res chain seq x y z
N MET A 1 -34.89 103.84 -22.85
CA MET A 1 -34.92 102.37 -23.04
C MET A 1 -35.35 101.76 -21.71
N SER A 2 -36.53 101.15 -21.66
CA SER A 2 -37.18 100.72 -20.41
C SER A 2 -36.42 99.54 -19.79
N THR A 3 -36.13 99.62 -18.50
CA THR A 3 -35.41 98.59 -17.73
C THR A 3 -36.10 97.22 -17.77
N THR A 4 -37.41 97.19 -18.03
CA THR A 4 -38.24 95.97 -18.18
C THR A 4 -37.80 95.05 -19.31
N ASN A 5 -37.40 95.57 -20.47
CA ASN A 5 -37.00 94.73 -21.63
C ASN A 5 -35.66 94.00 -21.41
N ILE A 6 -34.80 94.55 -20.53
CA ILE A 6 -33.49 93.96 -20.23
C ILE A 6 -33.67 92.72 -19.32
N TYR A 7 -34.59 92.79 -18.35
CA TYR A 7 -34.87 91.65 -17.47
C TYR A 7 -35.54 90.49 -18.21
N GLU A 8 -36.38 90.76 -19.20
CA GLU A 8 -37.10 89.74 -19.96
C GLU A 8 -36.16 88.96 -20.90
N ILE A 9 -35.26 89.65 -21.60
CA ILE A 9 -34.22 89.03 -22.42
C ILE A 9 -33.21 88.27 -21.55
N ALA A 10 -32.82 88.82 -20.40
CA ALA A 10 -31.94 88.14 -19.44
C ALA A 10 -32.58 86.85 -18.89
N PHE A 11 -33.87 86.88 -18.55
CA PHE A 11 -34.61 85.68 -18.11
C PHE A 11 -34.75 84.64 -19.23
N ALA A 12 -34.97 85.05 -20.48
CA ALA A 12 -35.05 84.14 -21.61
C ALA A 12 -33.71 83.45 -21.90
N VAL A 13 -32.60 84.20 -21.84
CA VAL A 13 -31.25 83.66 -22.04
C VAL A 13 -30.86 82.73 -20.89
N ILE A 14 -31.05 83.15 -19.63
CA ILE A 14 -30.78 82.32 -18.44
C ILE A 14 -31.69 81.09 -18.41
N GLY A 15 -32.96 81.24 -18.79
CA GLY A 15 -33.93 80.13 -18.90
C GLY A 15 -33.55 79.11 -19.96
N SER A 16 -33.06 79.55 -21.13
CA SER A 16 -32.62 78.66 -22.21
C SER A 16 -31.33 77.89 -21.85
N ILE A 17 -30.36 78.55 -21.20
CA ILE A 17 -29.11 77.93 -20.77
C ILE A 17 -29.35 77.02 -19.56
N GLY A 18 -30.18 77.44 -18.61
CA GLY A 18 -30.59 76.64 -17.46
C GLY A 18 -31.39 75.40 -17.86
N GLY A 19 -32.30 75.52 -18.83
CA GLY A 19 -33.08 74.40 -19.36
C GLY A 19 -32.24 73.35 -20.09
N ALA A 20 -31.27 73.80 -20.91
CA ALA A 20 -30.32 72.89 -21.57
C ALA A 20 -29.42 72.16 -20.57
N GLY A 21 -28.98 72.86 -19.51
CA GLY A 21 -28.20 72.26 -18.42
C GLY A 21 -28.94 71.12 -17.71
N VAL A 22 -30.24 71.30 -17.42
CA VAL A 22 -31.07 70.26 -16.80
C VAL A 22 -31.21 69.03 -17.69
N ILE A 23 -31.38 69.21 -19.01
CA ILE A 23 -31.49 68.11 -19.97
C ILE A 23 -30.17 67.34 -20.08
N ILE A 24 -29.04 68.04 -20.18
CA ILE A 24 -27.71 67.41 -20.26
C ILE A 24 -27.39 66.67 -18.96
N PHE A 25 -27.72 67.26 -17.81
CA PHE A 25 -27.48 66.63 -16.52
C PHE A 25 -28.36 65.38 -16.33
N GLY A 26 -29.64 65.45 -16.72
CA GLY A 26 -30.57 64.33 -16.70
C GLY A 26 -30.12 63.17 -17.61
N LEU A 27 -29.73 63.47 -18.85
CA LEU A 27 -29.22 62.48 -19.79
C LEU A 27 -27.89 61.87 -19.34
N SER A 28 -26.97 62.68 -18.81
CA SER A 28 -25.68 62.18 -18.30
C SER A 28 -25.86 61.23 -17.11
N SER A 29 -26.80 61.55 -16.21
CA SER A 29 -27.14 60.66 -15.08
C SER A 29 -27.79 59.36 -15.55
N PHE A 30 -28.66 59.42 -16.57
CA PHE A 30 -29.29 58.25 -17.16
C PHE A 30 -28.29 57.32 -17.84
N LEU A 31 -27.42 57.85 -18.70
CA LEU A 31 -26.37 57.07 -19.34
C LEU A 31 -25.41 56.47 -18.30
N GLY A 32 -24.99 57.25 -17.30
CA GLY A 32 -24.15 56.75 -16.21
C GLY A 32 -24.75 55.54 -15.50
N LYS A 33 -26.05 55.57 -15.19
CA LYS A 33 -26.77 54.42 -14.60
C LYS A 33 -26.79 53.20 -15.51
N VAL A 34 -27.08 53.37 -16.79
CA VAL A 34 -27.13 52.25 -17.76
C VAL A 34 -25.76 51.61 -17.95
N TRP A 35 -24.71 52.42 -18.05
CA TRP A 35 -23.33 51.93 -18.20
C TRP A 35 -22.81 51.26 -16.92
N ALA A 36 -23.07 51.83 -15.75
CA ALA A 36 -22.73 51.22 -14.47
C ALA A 36 -23.44 49.86 -14.30
N GLN A 37 -24.72 49.78 -14.65
CA GLN A 37 -25.48 48.54 -14.55
C GLN A 37 -24.99 47.47 -15.53
N ARG A 38 -24.60 47.86 -16.76
CA ARG A 38 -23.99 46.93 -17.72
C ARG A 38 -22.63 46.43 -17.27
N LEU A 39 -21.76 47.32 -16.79
CA LEU A 39 -20.44 46.94 -16.26
C LEU A 39 -20.58 45.98 -15.08
N MET A 40 -21.49 46.27 -14.15
CA MET A 40 -21.78 45.39 -13.01
C MET A 40 -22.29 44.01 -13.47
N GLN A 41 -23.18 43.95 -14.46
CA GLN A 41 -23.66 42.67 -15.00
C GLN A 41 -22.54 41.87 -15.69
N MET A 42 -21.65 42.54 -16.43
CA MET A 42 -20.48 41.88 -17.04
C MET A 42 -19.53 41.32 -15.99
N GLU A 43 -19.28 42.05 -14.91
CA GLU A 43 -18.42 41.61 -13.82
C GLU A 43 -19.03 40.44 -13.04
N ILE A 44 -20.34 40.49 -12.76
CA ILE A 44 -21.08 39.37 -12.16
C ILE A 44 -21.02 38.13 -13.06
N ALA A 45 -21.23 38.28 -14.37
CA ALA A 45 -21.17 37.18 -15.32
C ALA A 45 -19.76 36.56 -15.37
N LYS A 46 -18.72 37.40 -15.39
CA LYS A 46 -17.32 36.94 -15.36
C LYS A 46 -16.97 36.20 -14.07
N HIS A 47 -17.43 36.70 -12.92
CA HIS A 47 -17.22 36.01 -11.65
C HIS A 47 -18.03 34.71 -11.54
N ALA A 48 -19.24 34.66 -12.11
CA ALA A 48 -20.03 33.43 -12.18
C ALA A 48 -19.34 32.37 -13.06
N GLU A 49 -18.82 32.77 -14.21
CA GLU A 49 -18.05 31.89 -15.10
C GLU A 49 -16.79 31.36 -14.41
N GLN A 50 -16.01 32.23 -13.76
CA GLN A 50 -14.83 31.83 -13.00
C GLN A 50 -15.17 30.86 -11.85
N LEU A 51 -16.28 31.10 -11.14
CA LEU A 51 -16.77 30.20 -10.09
C LEU A 51 -17.16 28.83 -10.65
N GLU A 52 -17.81 28.80 -11.81
CA GLU A 52 -18.21 27.55 -12.47
C GLU A 52 -16.99 26.78 -12.98
N GLU A 53 -16.00 27.46 -13.56
CA GLU A 53 -14.73 26.87 -13.99
C GLU A 53 -13.95 26.28 -12.80
N LEU A 54 -13.85 27.02 -11.70
CA LEU A 54 -13.21 26.54 -10.46
C LEU A 54 -13.96 25.34 -9.88
N LYS A 55 -15.29 25.39 -9.79
CA LYS A 55 -16.11 24.24 -9.33
C LYS A 55 -15.93 23.02 -10.22
N SER A 56 -15.88 23.22 -11.54
CA SER A 56 -15.64 22.15 -12.53
C SER A 56 -14.26 21.52 -12.34
N LYS A 57 -13.20 22.34 -12.19
CA LYS A 57 -11.84 21.86 -11.89
C LYS A 57 -11.77 21.09 -10.58
N PHE A 58 -12.41 21.60 -9.51
CA PHE A 58 -12.44 20.90 -8.22
C PHE A 58 -13.15 19.56 -8.32
N LYS A 59 -14.34 19.49 -8.93
CA LYS A 59 -15.07 18.22 -9.13
C LYS A 59 -14.27 17.23 -9.97
N LYS A 60 -13.61 17.70 -11.03
CA LYS A 60 -12.75 16.84 -11.86
C LYS A 60 -11.58 16.28 -11.04
N ASN A 61 -10.91 17.12 -10.26
CA ASN A 61 -9.79 16.67 -9.43
C ASN A 61 -10.27 15.70 -8.33
N GLU A 62 -11.40 15.97 -7.69
CA GLU A 62 -12.01 15.10 -6.68
C GLU A 62 -12.37 13.72 -7.26
N THR A 63 -12.99 13.68 -8.45
CA THR A 63 -13.31 12.43 -9.14
C THR A 63 -12.06 11.65 -9.58
N GLU A 64 -11.04 12.34 -10.10
CA GLU A 64 -9.75 11.71 -10.44
C GLU A 64 -9.05 11.12 -9.20
N HIS A 65 -9.05 11.86 -8.08
CA HIS A 65 -8.51 11.37 -6.82
C HIS A 65 -9.27 10.14 -6.31
N LEU A 66 -10.60 10.16 -6.34
CA LEU A 66 -11.43 9.03 -5.93
C LEU A 66 -11.17 7.79 -6.80
N VAL A 67 -11.22 7.93 -8.12
CA VAL A 67 -11.01 6.80 -9.05
C VAL A 67 -9.60 6.21 -8.91
N ARG A 68 -8.58 7.05 -8.79
CA ARG A 68 -7.19 6.59 -8.62
C ARG A 68 -6.97 5.92 -7.26
N PHE A 69 -7.59 6.44 -6.20
CA PHE A 69 -7.55 5.88 -4.87
C PHE A 69 -8.24 4.51 -4.84
N THR A 70 -9.42 4.38 -5.42
CA THR A 70 -10.15 3.10 -5.54
C THR A 70 -9.34 2.07 -6.31
N GLY A 71 -8.78 2.42 -7.48
CA GLY A 71 -7.97 1.49 -8.28
C GLY A 71 -6.66 1.09 -7.58
N LEU A 72 -6.06 1.99 -6.81
CA LEU A 72 -4.88 1.66 -6.00
C LEU A 72 -5.24 0.68 -4.87
N HIS A 73 -6.33 0.93 -4.14
CA HIS A 73 -6.77 0.06 -3.05
C HIS A 73 -7.20 -1.33 -3.53
N GLU A 74 -7.90 -1.40 -4.66
CA GLU A 74 -8.25 -2.68 -5.30
C GLU A 74 -6.99 -3.47 -5.65
N LYS A 75 -5.98 -2.81 -6.24
CA LYS A 75 -4.70 -3.44 -6.53
C LYS A 75 -3.94 -3.86 -5.27
N GLN A 76 -3.97 -3.05 -4.21
CA GLN A 76 -3.36 -3.42 -2.92
C GLN A 76 -4.03 -4.66 -2.33
N ALA A 77 -5.37 -4.72 -2.35
CA ALA A 77 -6.11 -5.88 -1.86
C ALA A 77 -5.79 -7.15 -2.65
N ASP A 78 -5.73 -7.09 -3.99
CA ASP A 78 -5.33 -8.22 -4.84
C ASP A 78 -3.90 -8.69 -4.55
N ILE A 79 -2.95 -7.75 -4.40
CA ILE A 79 -1.57 -8.06 -4.06
C ILE A 79 -1.48 -8.72 -2.69
N ILE A 80 -2.16 -8.17 -1.68
CA ILE A 80 -2.17 -8.70 -0.32
C ILE A 80 -2.78 -10.10 -0.29
N ALA A 81 -3.91 -10.33 -0.96
CA ALA A 81 -4.52 -11.66 -1.05
C ALA A 81 -3.57 -12.70 -1.67
N LYS A 82 -2.90 -12.35 -2.77
CA LYS A 82 -1.90 -13.21 -3.41
C LYS A 82 -0.67 -13.43 -2.53
N LEU A 83 -0.22 -12.42 -1.81
CA LEU A 83 0.91 -12.53 -0.89
C LEU A 83 0.56 -13.43 0.29
N TYR A 84 -0.63 -13.29 0.85
CA TYR A 84 -1.15 -14.13 1.93
C TYR A 84 -1.22 -15.60 1.51
N TYR A 85 -1.73 -15.87 0.32
CA TYR A 85 -1.75 -17.23 -0.24
C TYR A 85 -0.34 -17.84 -0.34
N LYS A 86 0.64 -17.09 -0.84
CA LYS A 86 2.03 -17.56 -0.95
C LYS A 86 2.70 -17.78 0.41
N LEU A 87 2.43 -16.89 1.38
CA LEU A 87 2.88 -17.07 2.76
C LEU A 87 2.30 -18.34 3.37
N TYR A 88 1.02 -18.61 3.13
CA TYR A 88 0.36 -19.83 3.56
C TYR A 88 1.01 -21.07 2.94
N GLU A 89 1.29 -21.09 1.64
CA GLU A 89 2.00 -22.20 0.98
C GLU A 89 3.38 -22.46 1.61
N VAL A 90 4.17 -21.40 1.84
CA VAL A 90 5.48 -21.54 2.50
C VAL A 90 5.34 -22.09 3.92
N ASN A 91 4.38 -21.59 4.69
CA ASN A 91 4.12 -22.08 6.04
C ASN A 91 3.70 -23.55 6.03
N LEU A 92 2.79 -23.94 5.13
CA LEU A 92 2.32 -25.32 5.00
C LEU A 92 3.46 -26.28 4.67
N CYS A 93 4.29 -25.95 3.67
CA CYS A 93 5.47 -26.75 3.31
C CYS A 93 6.42 -26.89 4.49
N ARG A 94 6.69 -25.79 5.20
CA ARG A 94 7.57 -25.79 6.37
C ARG A 94 7.02 -26.67 7.49
N ASP A 95 5.76 -26.48 7.87
CA ASP A 95 5.16 -27.19 8.99
C ASP A 95 5.08 -28.69 8.72
N THR A 96 4.77 -29.07 7.47
CA THR A 96 4.80 -30.47 7.01
C THR A 96 6.20 -31.08 7.16
N LEU A 97 7.23 -30.35 6.69
CA LEU A 97 8.61 -30.78 6.82
C LEU A 97 9.04 -30.89 8.29
N THR A 98 8.71 -29.90 9.12
CA THR A 98 9.04 -29.91 10.56
C THR A 98 8.41 -31.10 11.28
N LEU A 99 7.13 -31.39 11.03
CA LEU A 99 6.44 -32.53 11.62
C LEU A 99 7.10 -33.86 11.23
N GLN A 100 7.45 -34.05 9.95
CA GLN A 100 8.08 -35.28 9.50
C GLN A 100 9.42 -35.54 10.21
N LEU A 101 10.21 -34.50 10.39
CA LEU A 101 11.51 -34.60 11.05
C LEU A 101 11.38 -34.91 12.54
N GLN A 102 10.42 -34.28 13.21
CA GLN A 102 10.13 -34.56 14.61
C GLN A 102 9.64 -35.99 14.80
N CYS A 103 8.76 -36.49 13.93
CA CYS A 103 8.32 -37.88 13.96
C CYS A 103 9.49 -38.86 13.77
N ARG A 104 10.42 -38.57 12.85
CA ARG A 104 11.62 -39.38 12.67
C ARG A 104 12.52 -39.36 13.90
N GLU A 105 12.80 -38.20 14.48
CA GLU A 105 13.62 -38.07 15.68
C GLU A 105 13.04 -38.86 16.87
N ILE A 106 11.71 -38.81 17.06
CA ILE A 106 11.01 -39.59 18.08
C ILE A 106 11.14 -41.10 17.79
N LYS A 107 10.93 -41.52 16.55
CA LYS A 107 11.07 -42.93 16.16
C LYS A 107 12.50 -43.44 16.42
N GLU A 108 13.51 -42.67 16.03
CA GLU A 108 14.91 -43.02 16.23
C GLU A 108 15.30 -43.04 17.72
N SER A 109 14.75 -42.14 18.54
CA SER A 109 15.03 -42.13 19.98
C SER A 109 14.40 -43.35 20.67
N TYR A 110 13.17 -43.71 20.31
CA TYR A 110 12.50 -44.93 20.78
C TYR A 110 13.26 -46.20 20.33
N GLU A 111 13.69 -46.26 19.08
CA GLU A 111 14.47 -47.40 18.55
C GLU A 111 15.82 -47.54 19.27
N ARG A 112 16.51 -46.42 19.58
CA ARG A 112 17.74 -46.43 20.37
C ARG A 112 17.55 -46.92 21.81
N GLU A 113 16.44 -46.58 22.44
CA GLU A 113 16.17 -46.94 23.83
C GLU A 113 15.72 -48.40 24.00
N TYR A 114 14.99 -48.95 23.02
CA TYR A 114 14.30 -50.24 23.19
C TYR A 114 14.71 -51.36 22.21
N LYS A 115 15.52 -51.10 21.16
CA LYS A 115 15.99 -52.14 20.22
C LYS A 115 17.51 -52.22 20.15
N THR A 116 18.07 -53.41 20.42
CA THR A 116 19.46 -53.77 20.09
C THR A 116 19.57 -54.09 18.61
N TYR A 117 19.98 -53.12 17.79
CA TYR A 117 20.44 -53.36 16.42
C TYR A 117 21.97 -53.32 16.33
N GLU A 118 22.52 -54.01 15.34
CA GLU A 118 23.95 -54.07 15.09
C GLU A 118 24.45 -52.70 14.55
N PRO A 119 25.59 -52.17 15.01
CA PRO A 119 26.05 -50.79 14.74
C PRO A 119 26.13 -50.39 13.26
N TRP A 120 26.24 -51.34 12.33
CA TRP A 120 26.41 -51.08 10.90
C TRP A 120 25.12 -50.81 10.13
N GLU A 121 23.93 -51.15 10.67
CA GLU A 121 22.65 -50.81 10.02
C GLU A 121 22.36 -49.30 10.06
N TYR A 122 23.11 -48.55 10.88
CA TYR A 122 23.04 -47.10 11.00
C TYR A 122 23.95 -46.36 9.99
N ILE A 123 24.73 -47.04 9.12
CA ILE A 123 25.75 -46.34 8.30
C ILE A 123 25.16 -45.56 7.11
N TYR A 124 23.90 -45.83 6.71
CA TYR A 124 23.24 -45.13 5.59
C TYR A 124 22.05 -44.23 5.98
N GLY A 125 21.70 -44.12 7.26
CA GLY A 125 20.38 -43.59 7.66
C GLY A 125 20.32 -42.32 8.50
N VAL A 126 21.45 -41.78 8.99
CA VAL A 126 21.38 -40.92 10.19
C VAL A 126 21.47 -39.43 9.88
N HIS A 127 21.95 -39.07 8.69
CA HIS A 127 22.26 -37.67 8.37
C HIS A 127 22.02 -37.30 6.91
N THR A 128 21.32 -38.14 6.17
CA THR A 128 20.90 -37.86 4.81
C THR A 128 19.39 -37.85 4.74
N LEU A 129 18.84 -36.80 4.14
CA LEU A 129 17.43 -36.74 3.80
C LEU A 129 16.97 -38.01 3.08
N THR A 130 15.82 -38.54 3.48
CA THR A 130 15.10 -39.50 2.63
C THR A 130 14.72 -38.81 1.31
N ASP A 131 14.42 -39.59 0.28
CA ASP A 131 14.00 -39.01 -1.00
C ASP A 131 12.73 -38.16 -0.83
N GLU A 132 11.77 -38.62 -0.02
CA GLU A 132 10.55 -37.88 0.34
C GLU A 132 10.87 -36.54 1.04
N GLU A 133 11.80 -36.54 2.00
CA GLU A 133 12.19 -35.31 2.69
C GLU A 133 12.98 -34.35 1.78
N ARG A 134 13.75 -34.88 0.84
CA ARG A 134 14.41 -34.07 -0.18
C ARG A 134 13.38 -33.39 -1.08
N GLU A 135 12.36 -34.12 -1.51
CA GLU A 135 11.23 -33.55 -2.25
C GLU A 135 10.51 -32.46 -1.44
N MET A 136 10.27 -32.67 -0.14
CA MET A 136 9.66 -31.66 0.74
C MET A 136 10.53 -30.41 0.88
N VAL A 137 11.84 -30.57 1.05
CA VAL A 137 12.80 -29.45 1.13
C VAL A 137 12.84 -28.68 -0.19
N ASP A 138 12.84 -29.38 -1.33
CA ASP A 138 12.85 -28.73 -2.64
C ASP A 138 11.51 -28.03 -2.94
N ALA A 139 10.37 -28.61 -2.53
CA ALA A 139 9.08 -27.95 -2.58
C ALA A 139 9.07 -26.66 -1.73
N LEU A 140 9.63 -26.69 -0.52
CA LEU A 140 9.77 -25.51 0.32
C LEU A 140 10.65 -24.44 -0.36
N LYS A 141 11.80 -24.80 -0.93
CA LYS A 141 12.66 -23.85 -1.67
C LYS A 141 11.91 -23.19 -2.81
N VAL A 142 11.13 -23.96 -3.58
CA VAL A 142 10.32 -23.44 -4.69
C VAL A 142 9.29 -22.43 -4.18
N ALA A 143 8.55 -22.78 -3.13
CA ALA A 143 7.55 -21.89 -2.52
C ALA A 143 8.18 -20.59 -1.99
N VAL A 144 9.32 -20.69 -1.29
CA VAL A 144 10.06 -19.52 -0.76
C VAL A 144 10.54 -18.61 -1.89
N ASN A 145 11.09 -19.17 -2.96
CA ASN A 145 11.58 -18.40 -4.10
C ASN A 145 10.45 -17.70 -4.84
N ASP A 146 9.32 -18.38 -5.05
CA ASP A 146 8.15 -17.80 -5.70
C ASP A 146 7.54 -16.66 -4.85
N MET A 147 7.40 -16.87 -3.54
CA MET A 147 6.98 -15.83 -2.60
C MET A 147 7.92 -14.61 -2.64
N ASN A 148 9.23 -14.82 -2.57
CA ASN A 148 10.22 -13.74 -2.59
C ASN A 148 10.20 -12.96 -3.92
N SER A 149 10.10 -13.67 -5.04
CA SER A 149 9.97 -13.06 -6.38
C SER A 149 8.68 -12.24 -6.52
N PHE A 150 7.58 -12.75 -5.99
CA PHE A 150 6.31 -12.01 -5.97
C PHE A 150 6.40 -10.77 -5.09
N TYR A 151 6.87 -10.90 -3.86
CA TYR A 151 7.06 -9.80 -2.91
C TYR A 151 7.99 -8.72 -3.49
N GLY A 152 9.14 -9.12 -4.04
CA GLY A 152 10.11 -8.19 -4.65
C GLY A 152 9.52 -7.31 -5.75
N ARG A 153 8.60 -7.85 -6.56
CA ARG A 153 7.92 -7.11 -7.65
C ARG A 153 6.84 -6.15 -7.16
N HIS A 154 6.31 -6.34 -5.95
CA HIS A 154 5.13 -5.62 -5.47
C HIS A 154 5.39 -4.79 -4.20
N LYS A 155 6.65 -4.63 -3.78
CA LYS A 155 7.01 -3.84 -2.58
C LYS A 155 6.42 -2.43 -2.54
N LEU A 156 6.29 -1.79 -3.72
CA LEU A 156 5.74 -0.43 -3.86
C LEU A 156 4.28 -0.27 -3.37
N TYR A 157 3.55 -1.38 -3.23
CA TYR A 157 2.15 -1.37 -2.83
C TYR A 157 1.95 -1.62 -1.32
N LEU A 158 3.03 -1.87 -0.58
CA LEU A 158 3.01 -2.24 0.83
C LEU A 158 3.52 -1.11 1.72
N SER A 159 3.12 -1.11 3.00
CA SER A 159 3.68 -0.19 4.01
C SER A 159 5.17 -0.49 4.26
N SER A 160 5.90 0.47 4.80
CA SER A 160 7.30 0.26 5.22
C SER A 160 7.41 -0.82 6.29
N GLU A 161 6.49 -0.82 7.26
CA GLU A 161 6.42 -1.80 8.34
C GLU A 161 6.13 -3.22 7.81
N CYS A 162 5.14 -3.35 6.91
CA CYS A 162 4.88 -4.60 6.20
C CYS A 162 6.12 -5.08 5.43
N CYS A 163 6.85 -4.18 4.77
CA CYS A 163 8.08 -4.53 4.07
C CYS A 163 9.17 -5.03 5.02
N GLU A 164 9.34 -4.43 6.20
CA GLU A 164 10.31 -4.88 7.19
C GLU A 164 9.99 -6.28 7.71
N LEU A 165 8.72 -6.54 8.05
CA LEU A 165 8.25 -7.87 8.47
C LEU A 165 8.45 -8.90 7.36
N MET A 166 8.04 -8.58 6.13
CA MET A 166 8.21 -9.47 4.97
C MET A 166 9.66 -9.78 4.67
N ASN A 167 10.56 -8.80 4.78
CA ASN A 167 12.00 -9.04 4.59
C ASN A 167 12.53 -10.03 5.62
N ARG A 168 12.16 -9.88 6.90
CA ARG A 168 12.58 -10.80 7.97
C ARG A 168 12.03 -12.21 7.75
N VAL A 169 10.73 -12.33 7.46
CA VAL A 169 10.09 -13.63 7.16
C VAL A 169 10.77 -14.32 5.98
N THR A 170 11.05 -13.57 4.90
CA THR A 170 11.69 -14.10 3.70
C THR A 170 13.13 -14.56 3.99
N GLN A 171 13.90 -13.77 4.74
CA GLN A 171 15.26 -14.14 5.14
C GLN A 171 15.30 -15.42 5.97
N LEU A 172 14.44 -15.52 6.98
CA LEU A 172 14.36 -16.73 7.80
C LEU A 172 13.88 -17.95 7.00
N SER A 173 12.88 -17.77 6.12
CA SER A 173 12.39 -18.87 5.27
C SER A 173 13.45 -19.34 4.26
N PHE A 174 14.25 -18.42 3.73
CA PHE A 174 15.39 -18.75 2.88
C PHE A 174 16.50 -19.47 3.67
N PHE A 175 16.79 -19.00 4.89
CA PHE A 175 17.74 -19.66 5.79
C PHE A 175 17.33 -21.11 6.05
N ILE A 176 16.06 -21.34 6.40
CA ILE A 176 15.51 -22.68 6.65
C ILE A 176 15.65 -23.59 5.43
N SER A 177 15.17 -23.13 4.28
CA SER A 177 15.14 -23.93 3.05
C SER A 177 16.52 -24.20 2.46
N SER A 178 17.49 -23.29 2.65
CA SER A 178 18.85 -23.41 2.09
C SER A 178 19.81 -24.17 2.98
N ASN A 179 19.67 -24.08 4.31
CA ASN A 179 20.61 -24.72 5.23
C ASN A 179 20.28 -26.16 5.56
N TYR A 180 19.11 -26.65 5.17
CA TYR A 180 18.75 -28.05 5.35
C TYR A 180 19.83 -29.00 4.81
N SER A 181 20.34 -28.75 3.60
CA SER A 181 21.35 -29.61 2.99
C SER A 181 22.71 -29.57 3.71
N ASN A 182 22.93 -28.57 4.56
CA ASN A 182 24.17 -28.34 5.30
C ASN A 182 24.12 -28.85 6.75
N VAL A 183 23.03 -29.51 7.14
CA VAL A 183 22.81 -29.94 8.53
C VAL A 183 23.84 -31.00 8.93
N ALA A 184 24.36 -31.80 7.98
CA ALA A 184 25.30 -32.88 8.23
C ALA A 184 26.77 -32.48 7.96
N LEU A 185 27.59 -32.40 9.01
CA LEU A 185 29.05 -32.29 8.93
C LEU A 185 29.66 -33.68 9.09
N LYS A 186 30.72 -34.02 8.36
CA LYS A 186 31.54 -35.19 8.70
C LYS A 186 32.41 -34.85 9.91
N ASP A 187 32.36 -35.68 10.94
CA ASP A 187 33.29 -35.61 12.07
C ASP A 187 34.69 -36.09 11.69
N GLU A 188 35.63 -36.05 12.64
CA GLU A 188 37.03 -36.48 12.42
C GLU A 188 37.16 -37.96 12.03
N LYS A 189 36.11 -38.77 12.25
CA LYS A 189 36.05 -40.19 11.89
C LYS A 189 35.34 -40.41 10.56
N GLY A 190 34.88 -39.35 9.89
CA GLY A 190 34.13 -39.41 8.64
C GLY A 190 32.66 -39.77 8.83
N GLU A 191 32.18 -39.90 10.07
CA GLU A 191 30.76 -40.10 10.36
C GLU A 191 30.05 -38.76 10.16
N TYR A 192 28.92 -38.77 9.47
CA TYR A 192 28.09 -37.59 9.43
C TYR A 192 27.57 -37.33 10.85
N ARG A 193 27.45 -36.06 11.23
CA ARG A 193 26.82 -35.58 12.47
C ARG A 193 26.08 -34.30 12.16
N VAL A 194 24.88 -34.16 12.72
CA VAL A 194 24.19 -32.88 12.70
C VAL A 194 24.90 -31.91 13.63
N ASN A 195 25.31 -30.73 13.14
CA ASN A 195 25.78 -29.69 14.06
C ASN A 195 24.59 -29.32 14.97
N PRO A 196 24.70 -29.50 16.30
CA PRO A 196 23.57 -29.28 17.22
C PRO A 196 23.05 -27.84 17.21
N LYS A 197 23.86 -26.87 16.77
CA LYS A 197 23.43 -25.48 16.58
C LYS A 197 22.46 -25.29 15.41
N VAL A 198 22.42 -26.19 14.45
CA VAL A 198 21.57 -26.07 13.25
C VAL A 198 20.09 -26.29 13.60
N PRO A 199 19.70 -27.38 14.31
CA PRO A 199 18.34 -27.53 14.82
C PRO A 199 17.92 -26.38 15.74
N GLU A 200 18.81 -25.92 16.62
CA GLU A 200 18.55 -24.77 17.51
C GLU A 200 18.24 -23.49 16.72
N THR A 201 19.10 -23.12 15.76
CA THR A 201 18.92 -21.92 14.93
C THR A 201 17.67 -22.04 14.06
N TRP A 202 17.36 -23.24 13.60
CA TRP A 202 16.16 -23.49 12.83
C TRP A 202 14.90 -23.31 13.69
N ASN A 203 14.81 -23.96 14.85
CA ASN A 203 13.67 -23.82 15.75
C ASN A 203 13.45 -22.35 16.13
N ALA A 204 14.53 -21.62 16.46
CA ALA A 204 14.46 -20.18 16.72
C ALA A 204 13.94 -19.38 15.51
N SER A 205 14.32 -19.77 14.29
CA SER A 205 13.81 -19.15 13.05
C SER A 205 12.32 -19.42 12.83
N ILE A 206 11.85 -20.64 13.12
CA ILE A 206 10.42 -21.01 13.04
C ILE A 206 9.62 -20.18 14.04
N GLU A 207 10.04 -20.14 15.30
CA GLU A 207 9.39 -19.37 16.35
C GLU A 207 9.33 -17.88 15.99
N ALA A 208 10.44 -17.31 15.52
CA ALA A 208 10.47 -15.93 15.06
C ALA A 208 9.46 -15.69 13.92
N ILE A 209 9.36 -16.59 12.93
CA ILE A 209 8.34 -16.47 11.88
C ILE A 209 6.92 -16.52 12.48
N HIS A 210 6.63 -17.46 13.38
CA HIS A 210 5.31 -17.55 14.03
C HIS A 210 4.94 -16.27 14.79
N THR A 211 5.89 -15.60 15.43
CA THR A 211 5.62 -14.31 16.09
C THR A 211 5.34 -13.17 15.12
N MET A 212 5.91 -13.22 13.90
CA MET A 212 5.75 -12.16 12.90
C MET A 212 4.47 -12.30 12.07
N LEU A 213 3.96 -13.51 11.87
CA LEU A 213 2.76 -13.75 11.05
C LEU A 213 1.52 -12.96 11.53
N PRO A 214 1.19 -12.91 12.84
CA PRO A 214 0.08 -12.10 13.34
C PRO A 214 0.27 -10.59 13.13
N LEU A 215 1.51 -10.11 13.27
CA LEU A 215 1.84 -8.70 13.03
C LEU A 215 1.64 -8.34 11.56
N LEU A 216 2.05 -9.24 10.67
CA LEU A 216 1.88 -9.09 9.23
C LEU A 216 0.40 -9.13 8.83
N ASP A 217 -0.41 -9.98 9.46
CA ASP A 217 -1.86 -10.02 9.27
C ASP A 217 -2.53 -8.70 9.67
N SER A 218 -2.13 -8.11 10.80
CA SER A 218 -2.60 -6.78 11.22
C SER A 218 -2.20 -5.70 10.22
N GLU A 219 -0.95 -5.72 9.73
CA GLU A 219 -0.50 -4.76 8.72
C GLU A 219 -1.27 -4.89 7.40
N PHE A 220 -1.57 -6.12 6.98
CA PHE A 220 -2.42 -6.35 5.80
C PHE A 220 -3.82 -5.75 5.98
N LYS A 221 -4.45 -5.99 7.13
CA LYS A 221 -5.77 -5.41 7.48
C LYS A 221 -5.74 -3.88 7.54
N ASN A 222 -4.67 -3.30 8.06
CA ASN A 222 -4.46 -1.86 8.10
C ASN A 222 -4.38 -1.25 6.69
N ILE A 223 -3.63 -1.88 5.77
CA ILE A 223 -3.45 -1.39 4.40
C ILE A 223 -4.78 -1.43 3.62
N ILE A 224 -5.58 -2.49 3.79
CA ILE A 224 -6.90 -2.63 3.14
C ILE A 224 -8.02 -1.86 3.86
N GLY A 225 -7.75 -1.30 5.04
CA GLY A 225 -8.69 -0.48 5.81
C GLY A 225 -9.77 -1.25 6.57
N VAL A 226 -9.56 -2.53 6.89
CA VAL A 226 -10.51 -3.36 7.64
C VAL A 226 -10.61 -2.94 9.12
N ASP A 227 -9.51 -2.47 9.72
CA ASP A 227 -9.46 -2.10 11.14
C ASP A 227 -9.94 -0.66 11.44
N LYS A 228 -10.41 0.10 10.43
CA LYS A 228 -10.95 1.47 10.61
C LYS A 228 -12.47 1.51 10.91
N VAL A 229 -13.11 0.36 11.10
CA VAL A 229 -14.53 0.26 11.47
C VAL A 229 -14.64 0.01 12.98
N THR A 230 -14.32 1.03 13.78
CA THR A 230 -14.74 1.15 15.19
C THR A 230 -14.79 2.60 15.60
#